data_AF-A0A1H5QJI9-F1
#
_entry.id   AF-A0A1H5QJI9-F1
#
_cell.length_a   1.000
_cell.length_b   1.000
_cell.length_c   1.000
_cell.angle_alpha   90.00
_cell.angle_beta   90.00
_cell.angle_gamma   90.00
#
_symmetry.space_group_name_H-M   'P 1'
#
loop_
_entity.id
_entity.type
_entity.pdbx_description
1 polymer ?
#
loop_
_entity_poly.entity_id
_entity_poly.type
_entity_poly.pdbx_seq_one_letter_code
_entity_poly.pdbx_strand_id
1 'polypeptide(L)'
;MVYPGTVMDDRVTEPYLVGQEAIAGELSRGKWCVYLHEWLGDEYDLPTWRMQVAEHAAEFGVDVCFMDIPRKDMTLVANAHALPSFEQVTQSVAALEHYRATVADRRRSAQ
;
A
#
# COMPACT_ATOMS: atom_id res chain seq x y z
N MET A 1 11.41 10.42 -3.54
CA MET A 1 10.80 9.92 -4.80
C MET A 1 9.39 9.42 -4.49
N VAL A 2 8.36 9.80 -5.26
CA VAL A 2 6.95 9.54 -4.90
C VAL A 2 6.48 8.25 -5.56
N TYR A 3 6.40 7.17 -4.79
CA TYR A 3 5.83 5.90 -5.23
C TYR A 3 4.31 5.86 -4.96
N PRO A 4 3.51 5.20 -5.79
CA PRO A 4 2.08 5.12 -5.55
C PRO A 4 1.81 4.06 -4.47
N GLY A 5 0.99 4.34 -3.45
CA GLY A 5 0.64 3.42 -2.35
C GLY A 5 -0.53 3.97 -1.54
N THR A 6 -1.44 3.18 -0.96
CA THR A 6 -2.69 3.73 -0.36
C THR A 6 -2.71 3.67 1.16
N VAL A 7 -2.78 4.81 1.86
CA VAL A 7 -2.82 4.87 3.34
C VAL A 7 -4.26 4.91 3.91
N MET A 8 -4.53 4.08 4.92
CA MET A 8 -5.84 3.82 5.51
C MET A 8 -5.87 4.15 7.02
N ASP A 9 -6.89 4.90 7.45
CA ASP A 9 -7.22 5.16 8.87
C ASP A 9 -8.26 4.11 9.39
N ASP A 10 -8.80 4.29 10.60
CA ASP A 10 -9.88 3.47 11.21
C ASP A 10 -11.14 3.32 10.33
N ARG A 11 -11.22 4.11 9.24
CA ARG A 11 -12.21 4.03 8.18
C ARG A 11 -11.50 3.77 6.86
N VAL A 12 -11.98 2.76 6.12
CA VAL A 12 -11.61 2.49 4.72
C VAL A 12 -11.67 3.81 3.96
N THR A 13 -10.50 4.33 3.62
CA THR A 13 -10.34 5.62 2.98
C THR A 13 -10.00 5.42 1.51
N GLU A 14 -10.39 6.37 0.66
CA GLU A 14 -10.23 6.26 -0.79
C GLU A 14 -8.76 6.13 -1.21
N PRO A 15 -8.45 5.51 -2.38
CA PRO A 15 -7.07 5.28 -2.82
C PRO A 15 -6.25 6.58 -2.88
N TYR A 16 -5.39 6.77 -1.89
CA TYR A 16 -4.57 7.97 -1.70
C TYR A 16 -3.09 7.63 -1.92
N LEU A 17 -2.46 8.10 -3.00
CA LEU A 17 -1.09 7.76 -3.39
C LEU A 17 -0.05 8.39 -2.43
N VAL A 18 0.64 7.58 -1.64
CA VAL A 18 1.63 7.99 -0.63
C VAL A 18 3.02 7.52 -1.04
N GLY A 19 3.91 8.47 -1.31
CA GLY A 19 5.33 8.21 -1.55
C GLY A 19 6.01 7.58 -0.33
N GLN A 20 7.11 6.86 -0.55
CA GLN A 20 7.89 6.17 0.50
C GLN A 20 8.15 7.05 1.74
N GLU A 21 8.49 8.32 1.53
CA GLU A 21 8.75 9.30 2.60
C GLU A 21 7.53 9.56 3.50
N ALA A 22 6.32 9.49 2.94
CA ALA A 22 5.10 9.69 3.69
C ALA A 22 4.56 8.39 4.31
N ILE A 23 5.00 7.20 3.85
CA ILE A 23 4.60 5.91 4.43
C ILE A 23 5.00 5.83 5.90
N ALA A 24 6.26 6.14 6.25
CA ALA A 24 6.73 6.05 7.63
C ALA A 24 5.92 6.95 8.60
N GLY A 25 5.66 8.20 8.18
CA GLY A 25 4.84 9.13 8.95
C GLY A 25 3.41 8.64 9.16
N GLU A 26 2.80 8.04 8.14
CA GLU A 26 1.44 7.51 8.26
C GLU A 26 1.38 6.22 9.09
N LEU A 27 2.36 5.31 8.94
CA LEU A 27 2.46 4.11 9.78
C LEU A 27 2.66 4.46 11.27
N SER A 28 3.38 5.54 11.57
CA SER A 28 3.54 6.04 12.95
C SER A 28 2.23 6.51 13.56
N ARG A 29 1.26 6.92 12.74
CA ARG A 29 -0.09 7.34 13.15
C ARG A 29 -1.05 6.17 13.31
N GLY A 30 -0.56 4.92 13.22
CA GLY A 30 -1.37 3.71 13.28
C GLY A 30 -2.12 3.40 11.98
N LYS A 31 -1.80 4.11 10.90
CA LYS A 31 -2.36 3.84 9.59
C LYS A 31 -1.61 2.70 8.92
N TRP A 32 -2.19 2.15 7.87
CA TRP A 32 -1.64 1.02 7.13
C TRP A 32 -1.87 1.22 5.63
N CYS A 33 -1.12 0.53 4.79
CA CYS A 33 -1.28 0.68 3.36
C CYS A 33 -1.26 -0.63 2.58
N VAL A 34 -2.07 -0.69 1.52
CA VAL A 34 -2.00 -1.77 0.53
C VAL A 34 -1.27 -1.23 -0.69
N TYR A 35 -0.22 -1.95 -1.07
CA TYR A 35 0.63 -1.65 -2.19
C TYR A 35 0.33 -2.63 -3.34
N LEU A 36 0.28 -2.11 -4.57
CA LEU A 36 0.03 -2.87 -5.80
C LEU A 36 1.38 -3.10 -6.50
N HIS A 37 1.74 -4.34 -6.79
CA HIS A 37 3.07 -4.64 -7.37
C HIS A 37 3.27 -4.00 -8.75
N GLU A 38 2.20 -3.81 -9.52
CA GLU A 38 2.25 -3.12 -10.83
C GLU A 38 2.70 -1.65 -10.73
N TRP A 39 2.61 -1.03 -9.55
CA TRP A 39 3.03 0.35 -9.31
C TRP A 39 4.53 0.52 -9.11
N LEU A 40 5.24 -0.59 -8.92
CA LEU A 40 6.68 -0.61 -8.72
C LEU A 40 7.45 -0.22 -9.99
N GLY A 41 6.82 -0.36 -11.17
CA GLY A 41 7.46 -0.16 -12.46
C GLY A 41 8.53 -1.20 -12.76
N ASP A 42 9.13 -1.14 -13.95
CA ASP A 42 10.16 -2.11 -14.37
C ASP A 42 11.53 -1.86 -13.71
N GLU A 43 11.72 -0.72 -13.05
CA GLU A 43 13.01 -0.27 -12.52
C GLU A 43 13.32 -0.74 -11.10
N TYR A 44 12.32 -1.23 -10.37
CA TYR A 44 12.46 -1.68 -8.98
C TYR A 44 11.96 -3.12 -8.84
N ASP A 45 12.48 -3.84 -7.84
CA ASP A 45 11.94 -5.14 -7.43
C ASP A 45 11.30 -5.05 -6.02
N LEU A 46 10.32 -5.92 -5.78
CA LEU A 46 9.55 -5.94 -4.54
C LEU A 46 10.44 -6.10 -3.29
N PRO A 47 11.50 -6.92 -3.30
CA PRO A 47 12.44 -7.01 -2.18
C PRO A 47 13.15 -5.68 -1.86
N THR A 48 13.67 -4.98 -2.88
CA THR A 48 14.38 -3.70 -2.70
C THR A 48 13.46 -2.65 -2.12
N TRP A 49 12.23 -2.56 -2.64
CA TRP A 49 11.23 -1.64 -2.11
C TRP A 49 10.87 -1.94 -0.64
N ARG A 50 10.68 -3.21 -0.26
CA ARG A 50 10.42 -3.59 1.14
C ARG A 50 11.55 -3.18 2.06
N MET A 51 12.79 -3.42 1.63
CA MET A 51 13.98 -3.03 2.39
C MET A 51 14.01 -1.52 2.62
N GLN A 52 13.79 -0.70 1.58
CA GLN A 52 13.76 0.75 1.69
C GLN A 52 12.64 1.25 2.62
N VAL A 53 11.44 0.68 2.52
CA VAL A 53 10.32 1.03 3.42
C VAL A 53 10.63 0.66 4.87
N ALA A 54 11.23 -0.52 5.10
CA ALA A 54 11.61 -0.97 6.44
C ALA A 54 12.72 -0.11 7.04
N GLU A 55 13.78 0.19 6.27
CA GLU A 55 14.86 1.08 6.70
C GLU A 55 14.33 2.46 7.08
N HIS A 56 13.51 3.05 6.21
CA HIS A 56 12.96 4.38 6.49
C HIS A 56 12.01 4.37 7.68
N ALA A 57 11.10 3.40 7.79
CA ALA A 57 10.21 3.30 8.94
C ALA A 57 10.97 3.11 10.28
N ALA A 58 12.09 2.38 10.26
CA ALA A 58 12.96 2.22 11.41
C ALA A 58 13.58 3.55 11.88
N GLU A 59 13.88 4.48 10.96
CA GLU A 59 14.33 5.84 11.31
C GLU A 59 13.29 6.62 12.14
N PHE A 60 12.00 6.29 11.98
CA PHE A 60 10.89 6.86 12.74
C PHE A 60 10.45 5.99 13.93
N GLY A 61 11.18 4.91 14.25
CA GLY A 61 10.86 4.00 15.34
C GLY A 61 9.60 3.15 15.09
N VAL A 62 9.25 2.93 13.83
CA VAL A 62 8.11 2.09 13.43
C VAL A 62 8.61 0.71 13.01
N ASP A 63 8.10 -0.33 13.66
CA ASP A 63 8.31 -1.72 13.24
C ASP A 63 7.28 -2.09 12.16
N VAL A 64 7.75 -2.53 10.99
CA VAL A 64 6.91 -2.73 9.81
C VAL A 64 6.63 -4.21 9.58
N CYS A 65 5.36 -4.55 9.43
CA CYS A 65 4.89 -5.85 9.00
C CYS A 65 4.46 -5.82 7.53
N PHE A 66 5.05 -6.71 6.73
CA PHE A 66 4.65 -6.95 5.34
C PHE A 66 3.84 -8.24 5.24
N MET A 67 2.65 -8.16 4.65
CA MET A 67 1.79 -9.32 4.40
C MET A 67 1.45 -9.41 2.92
N ASP A 68 1.80 -10.55 2.32
CA ASP A 68 1.54 -10.78 0.91
C ASP A 68 0.13 -11.29 0.65
N ILE A 69 -0.48 -10.76 -0.42
CA ILE A 69 -1.79 -11.16 -0.92
C ILE A 69 -1.57 -11.86 -2.26
N PRO A 70 -1.20 -13.15 -2.26
CA PRO A 70 -0.58 -13.84 -3.40
C PRO A 70 -1.49 -14.01 -4.64
N ARG A 71 -2.80 -13.78 -4.52
CA ARG A 71 -3.73 -13.84 -5.66
C ARG A 71 -4.01 -12.50 -6.33
N LYS A 72 -3.49 -11.41 -5.77
CA LYS A 72 -3.86 -10.04 -6.16
C LYS A 72 -2.67 -9.18 -6.56
N ASP A 73 -1.44 -9.73 -6.47
CA ASP A 73 -0.19 -9.00 -6.66
C ASP A 73 -0.18 -7.72 -5.81
N MET A 74 -0.52 -7.90 -4.53
CA MET A 74 -0.63 -6.85 -3.53
C MET A 74 0.17 -7.24 -2.29
N THR A 75 0.77 -6.23 -1.64
CA THR A 75 1.40 -6.36 -0.33
C THR A 75 0.77 -5.35 0.62
N LEU A 76 0.26 -5.82 1.75
CA LEU A 76 -0.13 -4.98 2.87
C LEU A 76 1.12 -4.61 3.68
N VAL A 77 1.24 -3.34 4.03
CA VAL A 77 2.27 -2.78 4.89
C VAL A 77 1.58 -2.12 6.08
N ALA A 78 1.92 -2.54 7.29
CA ALA A 78 1.34 -1.99 8.50
C ALA A 78 2.39 -1.86 9.59
N ASN A 79 2.11 -1.02 10.58
CA ASN A 79 2.87 -1.02 11.82
C ASN A 79 2.56 -2.33 12.58
N ALA A 80 3.60 -3.06 13.00
CA ALA A 80 3.47 -4.33 13.72
C ALA A 80 2.68 -4.19 15.05
N HIS A 81 2.64 -2.99 15.62
CA HIS A 81 1.90 -2.68 16.84
C HIS A 81 0.49 -2.13 16.58
N ALA A 82 0.12 -1.88 15.33
CA ALA A 82 -1.18 -1.35 14.92
C ALA A 82 -1.67 -2.03 13.63
N LEU A 83 -1.84 -3.35 13.70
CA LEU A 83 -2.29 -4.13 12.55
C LEU A 83 -3.79 -3.89 12.28
N PRO A 84 -4.19 -3.76 11.00
CA PRO A 84 -5.60 -3.70 10.64
C PRO A 84 -6.30 -5.05 10.86
N SER A 85 -7.61 -5.00 11.05
CA SER A 85 -8.45 -6.19 11.08
C SER A 85 -8.57 -6.83 9.70
N PHE A 86 -8.89 -8.12 9.66
CA PHE A 86 -9.13 -8.84 8.40
C PHE A 86 -10.25 -8.20 7.55
N GLU A 87 -11.30 -7.69 8.19
CA GLU A 87 -12.41 -7.03 7.51
C GLU A 87 -11.94 -5.73 6.84
N GLN A 88 -11.16 -4.91 7.54
CA GLN A 88 -10.57 -3.68 7.02
C GLN A 88 -9.69 -3.97 5.80
N VAL A 89 -8.82 -4.98 5.89
CA VAL A 89 -7.97 -5.42 4.78
C VAL A 89 -8.82 -5.87 3.59
N THR A 90 -9.85 -6.69 3.82
CA THR A 90 -10.74 -7.18 2.77
C THR A 90 -11.46 -6.04 2.05
N GLN A 91 -11.98 -5.07 2.78
CA GLN A 91 -12.67 -3.90 2.22
C GLN A 91 -11.71 -3.03 1.39
N SER A 92 -10.47 -2.86 1.84
CA SER A 92 -9.47 -2.06 1.12
C SER A 92 -8.96 -2.75 -0.14
N VAL A 93 -8.78 -4.07 -0.10
CA VAL A 93 -8.50 -4.86 -1.32
C VAL A 93 -9.65 -4.70 -2.32
N ALA A 94 -10.90 -4.85 -1.89
CA ALA A 94 -12.07 -4.70 -2.76
C ALA A 94 -12.15 -3.29 -3.40
N ALA A 95 -11.85 -2.24 -2.63
CA ALA A 95 -11.79 -0.87 -3.14
C ALA A 95 -10.70 -0.69 -4.21
N LEU A 96 -9.50 -1.24 -3.98
CA LEU A 96 -8.39 -1.20 -4.95
C LEU A 96 -8.69 -2.01 -6.21
N GLU A 97 -9.37 -3.15 -6.09
CA GLU A 97 -9.81 -3.93 -7.25
C GLU A 97 -10.85 -3.17 -8.08
N HIS A 98 -11.81 -2.52 -7.44
CA HIS A 98 -12.79 -1.69 -8.13
C HIS A 98 -12.13 -0.50 -8.83
N TYR A 99 -11.15 0.13 -8.19
CA TYR A 99 -10.35 1.19 -8.80
C TYR A 99 -9.58 0.68 -10.04
N ARG A 100 -8.87 -0.46 -9.92
CA ARG A 100 -8.17 -1.12 -11.03
C ARG A 100 -9.11 -1.37 -12.22
N ALA A 101 -10.29 -1.93 -11.95
CA ALA A 101 -11.29 -2.21 -12.98
C ALA A 101 -11.75 -0.91 -13.68
N THR A 102 -12.02 0.15 -12.91
CA THR A 102 -12.49 1.43 -13.43
C THR A 102 -11.43 2.13 -14.28
N VAL A 103 -10.16 2.10 -13.87
CA VAL A 103 -9.04 2.67 -14.64
C VAL A 103 -8.81 1.89 -15.94
N ALA A 104 -8.90 0.55 -15.89
CA ALA A 104 -8.77 -0.30 -17.07
C ALA A 104 -9.88 -0.04 -18.10
N ASP A 105 -11.10 0.23 -17.64
CA ASP A 105 -12.25 0.50 -18.50
C ASP A 105 -12.14 1.87 -19.20
N ARG A 106 -11.65 2.89 -18.49
CA ARG A 106 -11.34 4.21 -19.07
C ARG A 106 -10.25 4.14 -20.14
N ARG A 107 -9.22 3.30 -19.95
CA ARG A 107 -8.17 3.09 -20.97
C ARG A 107 -8.70 2.43 -22.24
N ARG A 108 -9.69 1.54 -22.12
CA ARG A 108 -10.34 0.90 -23.28
C ARG A 108 -11.32 1.80 -24.02
N SER A 109 -11.98 2.71 -23.31
CA SER A 109 -12.95 3.64 -23.91
C SER A 109 -12.30 4.85 -24.59
N ALA A 110 -10.99 5.06 -24.39
CA ALA A 110 -10.21 6.12 -25.02
C ALA A 110 -9.40 5.64 -26.25
N GLN A 111 -9.60 4.38 -26.67
CA GLN A 111 -9.09 3.79 -27.92
C GLN A 111 -10.21 3.71 -28.95
#